data_AF-C4XVA5-F1
#
_entry.id   AF-C4XVA5-F1
#
_cell.length_a   1.000
_cell.length_b   1.000
_cell.length_c   1.000
_cell.angle_alpha   90.00
_cell.angle_beta   90.00
_cell.angle_gamma   90.00
#
_symmetry.space_group_name_H-M   'P 1'
#
loop_
_entity.id
_entity.type
_entity.pdbx_description
1 polymer ?
#
loop_
_entity_poly.entity_id
_entity_poly.type
_entity_poly.pdbx_seq_one_letter_code
_entity_poly.pdbx_strand_id
1 'polypeptide(L)'
;MAGSSNVPHKTSLPEGIRVGTVMRIRGVVPNKAGRFYVNLLCGEAPGSEAALHFNPRLDESTVVFNTLEQGAWGREERGTGIPFQRGQPFDVLLIATDEGFK
;
A
#
# COMPACT_ATOMS: atom_id res chain seq x y z
N MET A 1 -26.42 -11.15 -6.15
CA MET A 1 -25.37 -10.12 -6.19
C MET A 1 -24.65 -10.12 -4.85
N ALA A 2 -23.65 -10.97 -4.68
CA ALA A 2 -22.88 -11.00 -3.44
C ALA A 2 -22.06 -9.71 -3.36
N GLY A 3 -22.35 -8.85 -2.38
CA GLY A 3 -21.49 -7.71 -2.08
C GLY A 3 -20.13 -8.26 -1.66
N SER A 4 -19.08 -7.97 -2.43
CA SER A 4 -17.73 -8.33 -2.03
C SER A 4 -17.38 -7.52 -0.79
N SER A 5 -17.31 -8.18 0.36
CA SER A 5 -16.75 -7.59 1.57
C SER A 5 -15.25 -7.45 1.39
N ASN A 6 -14.69 -6.30 1.75
CA ASN A 6 -13.25 -6.11 1.75
C ASN A 6 -12.67 -6.89 2.94
N VAL A 7 -11.87 -7.91 2.67
CA VAL A 7 -11.15 -8.66 3.71
C VAL A 7 -9.69 -8.19 3.72
N PRO A 8 -9.22 -7.53 4.79
CA PRO A 8 -7.82 -7.14 4.91
C PRO A 8 -6.89 -8.37 4.89
N HIS A 9 -5.77 -8.25 4.19
CA HIS A 9 -4.69 -9.23 4.24
C HIS A 9 -3.57 -8.70 5.15
N LYS A 10 -3.06 -9.54 6.05
CA LYS A 10 -1.93 -9.24 6.93
C LYS A 10 -0.97 -10.42 6.93
N THR A 11 0.32 -10.13 6.86
CA THR A 11 1.40 -11.12 6.96
C THR A 11 2.51 -10.55 7.81
N SER A 12 2.89 -11.28 8.85
CA SER A 12 4.00 -10.91 9.72
C SER A 12 5.33 -11.18 9.01
N LEU A 13 6.29 -10.26 9.17
CA LEU A 13 7.65 -10.36 8.65
C LEU A 13 8.61 -10.43 9.83
N PRO A 14 8.79 -11.60 10.46
CA PRO A 14 9.49 -11.73 11.75
C PRO A 14 10.99 -11.38 11.64
N GLU A 15 11.60 -11.59 10.49
CA GLU A 15 13.00 -11.20 10.23
C GLU A 15 13.14 -9.77 9.66
N GLY A 16 12.02 -9.05 9.56
CA GLY A 16 11.94 -7.73 8.94
C GLY A 16 12.13 -7.76 7.42
N ILE A 17 12.43 -6.58 6.89
CA ILE A 17 12.70 -6.32 5.47
C ILE A 17 14.13 -5.82 5.37
N ARG A 18 14.88 -6.27 4.37
CA ARG A 18 16.26 -5.84 4.12
C ARG A 18 16.37 -5.22 2.73
N VAL A 19 17.46 -4.48 2.50
CA VAL A 19 17.80 -4.01 1.15
C VAL A 19 17.86 -5.21 0.20
N GLY A 20 17.22 -5.07 -0.96
CA GLY A 20 17.04 -6.14 -1.95
C GLY A 20 15.79 -7.01 -1.74
N THR A 21 15.04 -6.86 -0.65
CA THR A 21 13.75 -7.54 -0.50
C THR A 21 12.75 -7.03 -1.53
N VAL A 22 12.08 -7.95 -2.23
CA VAL A 22 11.02 -7.66 -3.20
C VAL A 22 9.71 -8.23 -2.67
N MET A 23 8.73 -7.35 -2.46
CA MET A 23 7.36 -7.74 -2.13
C MET A 23 6.49 -7.59 -3.37
N ARG A 24 5.88 -8.69 -3.80
CA ARG A 24 4.99 -8.70 -4.97
C ARG A 24 3.53 -8.79 -4.54
N ILE A 25 2.74 -7.80 -4.95
CA ILE A 25 1.30 -7.74 -4.70
C ILE A 25 0.56 -7.85 -6.02
N ARG A 26 -0.28 -8.87 -6.15
CA ARG A 26 -1.17 -9.06 -7.29
C ARG A 26 -2.61 -9.05 -6.84
N GLY A 27 -3.47 -8.48 -7.66
CA GLY A 27 -4.90 -8.45 -7.38
C GLY A 27 -5.69 -7.91 -8.56
N VAL A 28 -6.99 -7.72 -8.34
CA VAL A 28 -7.90 -7.05 -9.26
C VAL A 28 -8.54 -5.90 -8.49
N VAL A 29 -8.54 -4.71 -9.07
CA VAL A 29 -9.23 -3.57 -8.44
C VAL A 29 -10.73 -3.77 -8.61
N PRO A 30 -11.54 -3.79 -7.53
CA PRO A 30 -12.98 -3.93 -7.67
C PRO A 30 -13.63 -2.81 -8.50
N ASN A 31 -14.71 -3.13 -9.22
CA ASN A 31 -15.42 -2.17 -10.09
C ASN A 31 -15.93 -0.91 -9.38
N LYS A 32 -16.11 -0.96 -8.05
CA LYS A 32 -16.60 0.16 -7.23
C LYS A 32 -15.55 0.71 -6.26
N ALA A 33 -14.28 0.37 -6.46
CA ALA A 33 -13.21 0.83 -5.57
C ALA A 33 -13.02 2.35 -5.64
N GLY A 34 -13.07 3.02 -4.48
CA GLY A 34 -12.58 4.38 -4.32
C GLY A 34 -11.06 4.39 -4.17
N ARG A 35 -10.54 3.58 -3.23
CA ARG A 35 -9.12 3.49 -2.89
C ARG A 35 -8.77 2.13 -2.30
N PHE A 36 -7.50 1.78 -2.30
CA PHE A 36 -6.94 0.68 -1.50
C PHE A 36 -5.56 1.07 -0.99
N TYR A 37 -4.99 0.30 -0.06
CA TYR A 37 -3.66 0.58 0.47
C TYR A 37 -2.85 -0.67 0.74
N VAL A 38 -1.53 -0.51 0.71
CA VAL A 38 -0.54 -1.47 1.20
C VAL A 38 0.29 -0.73 2.25
N ASN A 39 0.36 -1.27 3.46
CA ASN A 39 1.16 -0.70 4.54
C ASN A 39 2.31 -1.64 4.90
N LEU A 40 3.49 -1.06 5.10
CA LEU A 40 4.60 -1.71 5.81
C LEU A 40 4.59 -1.19 7.23
N LEU A 41 4.06 -2.00 8.15
CA LEU A 41 3.87 -1.63 9.55
C LEU A 41 5.07 -2.05 10.39
N CYS A 42 5.41 -1.25 11.40
CA CYS A 42 6.49 -1.54 12.34
C CYS A 42 6.06 -2.52 13.46
N GLY A 43 4.81 -2.96 13.47
CA GLY A 43 4.26 -3.86 14.48
C GLY A 43 2.80 -4.24 14.22
N GLU A 44 2.28 -5.15 15.04
CA GLU A 44 0.93 -5.72 14.87
C GLU A 44 -0.16 -4.95 15.62
N ALA A 45 0.24 -4.11 16.58
CA ALA A 45 -0.69 -3.34 17.42
C ALA A 45 -1.53 -2.36 16.57
N PRO A 46 -2.80 -2.14 16.92
CA PRO A 46 -3.59 -1.07 16.32
C PRO A 46 -2.87 0.28 16.46
N GLY A 47 -2.76 1.02 15.36
CA GLY A 47 -2.06 2.31 15.34
C GLY A 47 -0.53 2.20 15.30
N SER A 48 0.03 1.01 15.03
CA SER A 48 1.45 0.87 14.76
C SER A 48 1.90 1.79 13.63
N GLU A 49 3.12 2.30 13.76
CA GLU A 49 3.78 3.13 12.75
C GLU A 49 3.83 2.44 11.40
N ALA A 50 3.82 3.25 10.34
CA ALA A 50 3.93 2.79 8.97
C ALA A 50 5.20 3.37 8.35
N ALA A 51 6.18 2.51 8.11
CA ALA A 51 7.37 2.86 7.35
C ALA A 51 7.03 3.19 5.88
N LEU A 52 5.92 2.63 5.38
CA LEU A 52 5.35 2.97 4.08
C LEU A 52 3.83 2.83 4.12
N HIS A 53 3.13 3.85 3.66
CA HIS A 53 1.74 3.81 3.27
C HIS A 53 1.63 4.06 1.77
N PHE A 54 1.42 3.00 1.00
CA PHE A 54 1.15 3.07 -0.44
C PHE A 54 -0.35 3.08 -0.67
N ASN A 55 -0.92 4.17 -1.20
CA ASN A 55 -2.35 4.37 -1.28
C ASN A 55 -2.82 4.87 -2.65
N PRO A 56 -3.12 3.95 -3.58
CA PRO A 56 -3.84 4.27 -4.80
C PRO A 56 -5.27 4.76 -4.51
N ARG A 57 -5.57 5.98 -4.96
CA ARG A 57 -6.85 6.67 -4.82
C ARG A 57 -7.49 6.86 -6.20
N LEU A 58 -8.32 5.91 -6.62
CA LEU A 58 -9.01 5.91 -7.91
C LEU A 58 -10.13 6.95 -8.01
N ASP A 59 -10.61 7.43 -6.86
CA ASP A 59 -11.51 8.57 -6.75
C ASP A 59 -10.81 9.92 -6.99
N GLU A 60 -9.52 10.02 -6.67
CA GLU A 60 -8.69 11.22 -6.84
C GLU A 60 -7.74 11.14 -8.05
N SER A 61 -7.71 10.00 -8.76
CA SER A 61 -6.80 9.71 -9.89
C SER A 61 -5.31 9.91 -9.57
N THR A 62 -4.90 9.52 -8.36
CA THR A 62 -3.51 9.64 -7.91
C THR A 62 -3.10 8.45 -7.05
N VAL A 63 -1.79 8.32 -6.82
CA VAL A 63 -1.22 7.42 -5.81
C VAL A 63 -0.55 8.29 -4.75
N VAL A 64 -0.96 8.12 -3.49
CA VAL A 64 -0.36 8.79 -2.35
C VAL A 64 0.62 7.85 -1.66
N PHE A 65 1.76 8.42 -1.26
CA PHE A 65 2.75 7.79 -0.40
C PHE A 65 2.90 8.62 0.86
N ASN A 66 3.06 7.97 2.02
CA ASN A 66 3.32 8.66 3.27
C ASN A 66 3.99 7.72 4.29
N THR A 67 4.46 8.29 5.39
CA THR A 67 4.86 7.59 6.62
C THR A 67 3.91 7.96 7.76
N LEU A 68 3.77 7.06 8.73
CA LEU A 68 3.08 7.31 9.99
C LEU A 68 4.09 7.08 11.12
N GLU A 69 4.49 8.16 11.78
CA GLU A 69 5.50 8.14 12.85
C GLU A 69 4.92 8.83 14.08
N GLN A 70 5.09 8.23 15.26
CA GLN A 70 4.59 8.75 16.53
C GLN A 70 3.09 9.12 16.50
N GLY A 71 2.30 8.36 15.72
CA GLY A 71 0.86 8.57 15.55
C GLY A 71 0.47 9.74 14.63
N ALA A 72 1.42 10.39 13.96
CA ALA A 72 1.17 11.49 13.02
C ALA A 72 1.58 11.12 11.59
N TRP A 73 0.71 11.43 10.63
CA TRP A 73 1.03 11.29 9.22
C TRP A 73 2.06 12.34 8.81
N GLY A 74 3.06 11.92 8.05
CA GLY A 74 4.03 12.81 7.43
C GLY A 74 3.42 13.63 6.29
N ARG A 75 4.32 14.30 5.55
CA ARG A 75 3.94 15.02 4.32
C ARG A 75 3.68 14.01 3.21
N GLU A 76 2.48 14.04 2.64
CA GLU A 76 2.13 13.19 1.51
C GLU A 76 2.98 13.48 0.28
N GLU A 77 3.55 12.43 -0.29
CA GLU A 77 4.10 12.41 -1.64
C GLU A 77 3.04 11.88 -2.61
N ARG A 78 3.02 12.41 -3.85
CA ARG A 78 2.02 12.07 -4.87
C ARG A 78 2.70 11.64 -6.15
N GLY A 79 2.35 10.44 -6.61
CA GLY A 79 2.75 9.96 -7.92
C GLY A 79 2.08 10.72 -9.06
N THR A 80 2.71 10.69 -10.23
CA THR A 80 2.14 11.24 -11.47
C THR A 80 1.09 10.29 -12.05
N GLY A 81 -0.19 10.66 -11.91
CA GLY A 81 -1.32 9.87 -12.41
C GLY A 81 -1.62 8.62 -11.57
N ILE A 82 -2.37 7.69 -12.16
CA ILE A 82 -2.76 6.44 -11.50
C ILE A 82 -2.62 5.23 -12.44
N PRO A 83 -1.75 4.25 -12.13
CA PRO A 83 -1.57 3.04 -12.95
C PRO A 83 -2.57 1.93 -12.60
N PHE A 84 -3.72 2.29 -12.03
CA PHE A 84 -4.75 1.35 -11.58
C PHE A 84 -6.09 1.68 -12.24
N GLN A 85 -6.80 0.64 -12.66
CA GLN A 85 -8.10 0.77 -13.30
C GLN A 85 -9.11 -0.16 -12.63
N ARG A 86 -10.33 0.35 -12.41
CA ARG A 86 -11.44 -0.45 -11.87
C ARG A 86 -11.75 -1.63 -12.79
N GLY A 87 -11.91 -2.80 -12.20
CA GLY A 87 -12.16 -4.06 -12.91
C GLY A 87 -10.92 -4.70 -13.53
N GLN A 88 -9.75 -4.07 -13.46
CA GLN A 88 -8.53 -4.58 -14.08
C GLN A 88 -7.58 -5.23 -13.05
N PRO A 89 -6.84 -6.27 -13.47
CA PRO A 89 -5.76 -6.82 -12.67
C PRO A 89 -4.60 -5.82 -12.54
N PHE A 90 -3.81 -5.98 -11.49
CA PHE A 90 -2.57 -5.24 -11.28
C PHE A 90 -1.47 -6.16 -10.74
N ASP A 91 -0.23 -5.74 -10.92
CA ASP A 91 0.99 -6.37 -10.38
C ASP A 91 1.91 -5.26 -9.88
N VAL A 92 2.12 -5.20 -8.57
CA VAL A 92 2.95 -4.20 -7.90
C VAL A 92 4.16 -4.90 -7.31
N LEU A 93 5.34 -4.33 -7.54
CA LEU A 93 6.56 -4.68 -6.83
C LEU A 93 6.88 -3.51 -5.89
N LEU A 94 7.12 -3.83 -4.62
CA LEU A 94 7.73 -2.93 -3.66
C LEU A 94 9.13 -3.45 -3.38
N ILE A 95 10.14 -2.72 -3.81
CA ILE A 95 11.55 -3.13 -3.75
C ILE A 95 12.25 -2.26 -2.72
N ALA A 96 12.72 -2.88 -1.63
CA ALA A 96 13.52 -2.22 -0.63
C ALA A 96 14.93 -1.94 -1.18
N THR A 97 15.37 -0.70 -1.10
CA THR A 97 16.69 -0.22 -1.50
C THR A 97 17.34 0.55 -0.35
N ASP A 98 18.62 0.88 -0.45
CA ASP A 98 19.32 1.69 0.55
C ASP A 98 18.70 3.08 0.73
N GLU A 99 18.04 3.61 -0.31
CA GLU A 99 17.46 4.96 -0.34
C GLU A 99 15.95 5.00 -0.02
N GLY A 100 15.31 3.84 0.10
CA GLY A 100 13.85 3.75 0.30
C GLY A 100 13.20 2.64 -0.53
N PHE A 101 11.97 2.86 -0.99
CA PHE A 101 11.19 1.88 -1.76
C PHE A 101 11.02 2.31 -3.21
N LYS A 102 11.20 1.37 -4.13
CA LYS A 102 10.87 1.49 -5.56
C LYS A 102 9.63 0.69 -5.89
#